data_AF-A0AAI9D903-F1
#
_entry.id   AF-A0AAI9D903-F1
#
_cell.length_a   1.000
_cell.length_b   1.000
_cell.length_c   1.000
_cell.angle_alpha   90.00
_cell.angle_beta   90.00
_cell.angle_gamma   90.00
#
_symmetry.space_group_name_H-M   'P 1'
#
loop_
_entity.id
_entity.type
_entity.pdbx_description
1 polymer ?
#
loop_
_entity_poly.entity_id
_entity_poly.type
_entity_poly.pdbx_seq_one_letter_code
_entity_poly.pdbx_strand_id
1 'polypeptide(L)'
;MHPFTSLTLWVWFSFTVVLLPLGWPLLVMNALILILLLIWKAARHRWRFVAWVMLPMACGLWLIHSGWLSYWITGAFPAITQQEKALTLWLRLLAIVSSAQIWLQYVPTENFIRALFASRLPPSFSYLLSGPLLFIEQLQRQLASIKEAQLARGVPLDGHIWQKLVSLPAVLLPLVTQTLNDLAIRGAALDMRSFRLIRQRTTLNAPKDSYLQTITRYSLLIIMLVEGGIRWWW
;
A
#
# COMPACT_ATOMS: atom_id res chain seq x y z
N MET A 1 -7.70 -10.55 14.49
CA MET A 1 -8.72 -9.47 14.44
C MET A 1 -9.33 -9.42 13.06
N HIS A 2 -10.54 -8.88 12.91
CA HIS A 2 -11.16 -8.68 11.61
C HIS A 2 -10.30 -7.72 10.74
N PRO A 3 -10.03 -8.03 9.46
CA PRO A 3 -9.13 -7.24 8.60
C PRO A 3 -9.50 -5.76 8.48
N PHE A 4 -10.79 -5.42 8.46
CA PHE A 4 -11.20 -4.01 8.43
C PHE A 4 -10.94 -3.27 9.73
N THR A 5 -11.01 -3.94 10.89
CA THR A 5 -10.72 -3.28 12.18
C THR A 5 -9.24 -2.97 12.31
N SER A 6 -8.37 -3.89 11.89
CA SER A 6 -6.93 -3.62 11.83
C SER A 6 -6.58 -2.56 10.77
N LEU A 7 -7.28 -2.54 9.63
CA LEU A 7 -7.13 -1.48 8.62
C LEU A 7 -7.54 -0.12 9.20
N THR A 8 -8.68 -0.02 9.88
CA THR A 8 -9.10 1.25 10.50
C THR A 8 -8.16 1.71 11.60
N LEU A 9 -7.55 0.79 12.36
CA LEU A 9 -6.50 1.13 13.31
C LEU A 9 -5.27 1.71 12.63
N TRP A 10 -4.82 1.12 11.52
CA TRP A 10 -3.70 1.62 10.76
C TRP A 10 -4.00 3.00 10.12
N VAL A 11 -5.20 3.19 9.58
CA VAL A 11 -5.65 4.49 9.04
C VAL A 11 -5.70 5.54 10.14
N TRP A 12 -6.25 5.22 11.31
CA TRP A 12 -6.32 6.15 12.45
C TRP A 12 -4.91 6.55 12.88
N PHE A 13 -4.04 5.57 13.12
CA PHE A 13 -2.65 5.82 13.46
C PHE A 13 -1.95 6.72 12.42
N SER A 14 -2.13 6.42 11.13
CA SER A 14 -1.54 7.21 10.06
C SER A 14 -2.06 8.64 10.05
N PHE A 15 -3.37 8.82 10.26
CA PHE A 15 -4.01 10.13 10.35
C PHE A 15 -3.48 10.94 11.54
N THR A 16 -3.45 10.35 12.73
CA THR A 16 -2.90 11.00 13.94
C THR A 16 -1.44 11.40 13.73
N VAL A 17 -0.60 10.53 13.14
CA VAL A 17 0.81 10.84 12.83
C VAL A 17 0.94 12.02 11.89
N VAL A 18 0.12 12.11 10.84
CA VAL A 18 0.14 13.25 9.90
C VAL A 18 -0.17 14.57 10.60
N LEU A 19 -1.03 14.54 11.61
CA LEU A 19 -1.37 15.75 12.35
C LEU A 19 -0.24 16.14 13.32
N LEU A 20 0.47 15.19 13.95
CA LEU A 20 1.46 15.50 15.00
C LEU A 20 2.56 16.49 14.56
N PRO A 21 2.86 17.53 15.37
CA PRO A 21 3.98 18.44 15.11
C PRO A 21 5.32 17.76 15.41
N LEU A 22 6.42 18.39 15.00
CA LEU A 22 7.76 17.95 15.39
C LEU A 22 7.93 18.07 16.91
N GLY A 23 8.17 16.95 17.57
CA GLY A 23 8.35 16.91 19.03
C GLY A 23 8.41 15.49 19.56
N TRP A 24 8.45 15.37 20.89
CA TRP A 24 8.53 14.08 21.59
C TRP A 24 7.45 13.06 21.17
N PRO A 25 6.17 13.43 20.99
CA PRO A 25 5.15 12.44 20.62
C PRO A 25 5.45 11.71 19.29
N LEU A 26 5.90 12.45 18.27
CA LEU A 26 6.22 11.88 16.97
C LEU A 26 7.46 10.97 17.03
N LEU A 27 8.47 11.35 17.82
CA LEU A 27 9.69 10.55 18.02
C LEU A 27 9.39 9.26 18.78
N VAL A 28 8.61 9.35 19.87
CA VAL A 28 8.21 8.18 20.67
C VAL A 28 7.37 7.22 19.83
N MET A 29 6.41 7.71 19.03
CA MET A 29 5.63 6.86 18.14
C MET A 29 6.50 6.14 17.10
N ASN A 30 7.44 6.85 16.47
CA ASN A 30 8.39 6.24 15.53
C ASN A 30 9.22 5.15 16.21
N ALA A 31 9.79 5.44 17.38
CA ALA A 31 10.57 4.47 18.14
C ALA A 31 9.74 3.23 18.48
N LEU A 32 8.50 3.41 18.99
CA LEU A 32 7.61 2.31 19.32
C LEU A 32 7.26 1.43 18.10
N ILE A 33 6.92 2.04 16.96
CA ILE A 33 6.59 1.31 15.73
C ILE A 33 7.82 0.54 15.22
N LEU A 34 9.00 1.15 15.23
CA LEU A 34 10.23 0.49 14.79
C LEU A 34 10.64 -0.65 15.72
N ILE A 35 10.56 -0.43 17.03
CA ILE A 35 10.79 -1.46 18.04
C ILE A 35 9.83 -2.63 17.83
N LEU A 36 8.53 -2.35 17.64
CA LEU A 36 7.52 -3.38 17.37
C LEU A 36 7.85 -4.17 16.08
N LEU A 37 8.24 -3.47 15.01
CA LEU A 37 8.65 -4.09 13.74
C LEU A 37 9.86 -5.02 13.91
N LEU A 38 10.84 -4.61 14.71
CA LEU A 38 12.08 -5.36 14.93
C LEU A 38 11.89 -6.52 15.92
N ILE A 39 11.10 -6.35 16.97
CA ILE A 39 10.83 -7.40 17.97
C ILE A 39 9.96 -8.50 17.35
N TRP A 40 8.95 -8.15 16.57
CA TRP A 40 8.02 -9.13 16.04
C TRP A 40 8.66 -10.02 14.97
N LYS A 41 9.01 -11.26 15.34
CA LYS A 41 9.75 -12.22 14.50
C LYS A 41 9.17 -12.39 13.10
N ALA A 42 7.83 -12.40 12.97
CA ALA A 42 7.16 -12.55 11.67
C ALA A 42 7.36 -11.34 10.75
N ALA A 43 7.36 -10.12 11.30
CA ALA A 43 7.49 -8.88 10.53
C ALA A 43 8.93 -8.40 10.38
N ARG A 44 9.87 -8.89 11.21
CA ARG A 44 11.26 -8.44 11.26
C ARG A 44 11.88 -8.36 9.87
N HIS A 45 11.73 -9.36 9.01
CA HIS A 45 12.34 -9.33 7.66
C HIS A 45 11.96 -8.07 6.83
N ARG A 46 10.81 -7.45 7.09
CA ARG A 46 10.33 -6.22 6.42
C ARG A 46 11.06 -4.96 6.85
N TRP A 47 11.85 -4.96 7.93
CA TRP A 47 12.66 -3.80 8.32
C TRP A 47 13.62 -3.39 7.21
N ARG A 48 14.14 -4.37 6.46
CA ARG A 48 15.05 -4.13 5.32
C ARG A 48 14.39 -3.29 4.25
N PHE A 49 13.12 -3.58 3.94
CA PHE A 49 12.35 -2.78 3.00
C PHE A 49 12.16 -1.35 3.51
N VAL A 50 11.79 -1.17 4.79
CA VAL A 50 11.65 0.16 5.39
C VAL A 50 12.96 0.94 5.29
N ALA A 51 14.09 0.35 5.70
CA ALA A 51 15.39 1.01 5.65
C ALA A 51 15.79 1.35 4.20
N TRP A 52 15.57 0.43 3.27
CA TRP A 52 15.91 0.61 1.86
C TRP A 52 15.12 1.73 1.18
N VAL A 53 13.85 1.95 1.57
CA VAL A 53 13.04 3.06 1.03
C VAL A 53 13.30 4.37 1.80
N MET A 54 13.40 4.32 3.13
CA MET A 54 13.44 5.51 3.97
C MET A 54 14.81 6.18 4.05
N LEU A 55 15.92 5.43 3.95
CA LEU A 55 17.27 6.02 3.99
C LEU A 55 17.60 6.86 2.76
N PRO A 56 17.36 6.40 1.51
CA PRO A 56 17.54 7.26 0.33
C PRO A 56 16.61 8.47 0.37
N MET A 57 15.37 8.30 0.85
CA MET A 57 14.44 9.41 1.01
C MET A 57 14.93 10.44 2.04
N ALA A 58 15.52 9.99 3.16
CA ALA A 58 16.14 10.88 4.15
C ALA A 58 17.26 11.71 3.51
N CYS A 59 18.13 11.04 2.76
CA CYS A 59 19.24 11.68 2.04
C CYS A 59 18.74 12.72 1.03
N GLY A 60 17.73 12.37 0.23
CA GLY A 60 17.14 13.28 -0.75
C GLY A 60 16.47 14.49 -0.10
N LEU A 61 15.67 14.29 0.95
CA LEU A 61 15.02 15.38 1.68
C LEU A 61 16.03 16.29 2.35
N TRP A 62 17.07 15.72 2.95
CA TRP A 62 18.17 16.48 3.54
C TRP A 62 18.92 17.29 2.47
N LEU A 63 19.30 16.68 1.35
CA LEU A 63 20.02 17.35 0.27
C LEU A 63 19.25 18.55 -0.31
N ILE A 64 17.93 18.39 -0.51
CA ILE A 64 17.06 19.44 -1.04
C ILE A 64 16.84 20.56 -0.01
N HIS A 65 16.46 20.21 1.22
CA HIS A 65 16.02 21.20 2.22
C HIS A 65 17.16 21.79 3.06
N SER A 66 18.36 21.20 3.01
CA SER A 66 19.58 21.79 3.58
C SER A 66 20.15 22.96 2.77
N GLY A 67 19.69 23.15 1.53
CA GLY A 67 20.18 24.21 0.65
C GLY A 67 21.42 23.84 -0.16
N TRP A 68 21.99 22.65 0.02
CA TRP A 68 23.14 22.18 -0.76
C TRP A 68 22.82 22.04 -2.25
N LEU A 69 21.67 21.46 -2.58
CA LEU A 69 21.25 21.35 -3.98
C LEU A 69 21.02 22.74 -4.58
N SER A 70 20.41 23.66 -3.81
CA SER A 70 20.22 25.05 -4.24
C SER A 70 21.56 25.73 -4.51
N TYR A 71 22.53 25.56 -3.61
CA TYR A 71 23.87 26.12 -3.77
C TYR A 71 24.57 25.60 -5.03
N TRP A 72 24.46 24.31 -5.35
CA TRP A 72 25.04 23.76 -6.58
C TRP A 72 24.41 24.30 -7.86
N ILE A 73 23.11 24.59 -7.86
CA ILE A 73 22.38 25.05 -9.05
C ILE A 73 22.47 26.57 -9.22
N THR A 74 22.37 27.33 -8.12
CA THR A 74 22.24 28.80 -8.14
C THR A 74 23.43 29.54 -7.55
N GLY A 75 24.39 28.84 -6.93
CA GLY A 75 25.59 29.44 -6.31
C GLY A 75 25.34 30.11 -4.95
N ALA A 76 24.11 30.07 -4.43
CA ALA A 76 23.74 30.69 -3.17
C ALA A 76 22.89 29.78 -2.28
N PHE A 77 23.03 29.93 -0.96
CA PHE A 77 22.16 29.26 -0.01
C PHE A 77 20.81 29.99 0.09
N PRO A 78 19.69 29.24 0.26
CA PRO A 78 18.40 29.85 0.53
C PRO A 78 18.42 30.62 1.86
N ALA A 79 17.76 31.78 1.89
CA ALA A 79 17.65 32.60 3.10
C ALA A 79 16.90 31.91 4.26
N ILE A 80 16.03 30.94 3.94
CA ILE A 80 15.27 30.16 4.93
C ILE A 80 15.45 28.68 4.63
N THR A 81 16.05 27.94 5.55
CA THR A 81 16.15 26.47 5.48
C THR A 81 14.88 25.84 6.06
N GLN A 82 14.32 24.87 5.34
CA GLN A 82 13.09 24.17 5.75
C GLN A 82 13.39 22.78 6.31
N GLN A 83 14.54 22.62 6.97
CA GLN A 83 15.04 21.34 7.47
C GLN A 83 14.07 20.70 8.49
N GLU A 84 13.48 21.49 9.38
CA GLU A 84 12.52 20.99 10.37
C GLU A 84 11.27 20.40 9.70
N LYS A 85 10.75 21.07 8.66
CA LYS A 85 9.60 20.57 7.88
C LYS A 85 9.96 19.27 7.15
N ALA A 86 11.15 19.20 6.56
CA ALA A 86 11.64 18.01 5.88
C ALA A 86 11.81 16.83 6.86
N LEU A 87 12.39 17.08 8.04
CA LEU A 87 12.54 16.07 9.09
C LEU A 87 11.18 15.60 9.61
N THR A 88 10.24 16.52 9.83
CA THR A 88 8.87 16.20 10.26
C THR A 88 8.18 15.31 9.23
N LEU A 89 8.26 15.67 7.95
CA LEU A 89 7.70 14.89 6.85
C LEU A 89 8.33 13.50 6.79
N TRP A 90 9.66 13.42 6.89
CA TRP A 90 10.37 12.15 6.89
C TRP A 90 9.94 11.25 8.05
N LEU A 91 9.86 11.77 9.28
CA LEU A 91 9.41 11.04 10.46
C LEU A 91 7.94 10.59 10.36
N ARG A 92 7.07 11.40 9.75
CA ARG A 92 5.67 11.02 9.50
C ARG A 92 5.60 9.85 8.52
N LEU A 93 6.32 9.96 7.39
CA LEU A 93 6.37 8.89 6.40
C LEU A 93 7.00 7.61 6.96
N LEU A 94 8.05 7.73 7.78
CA LEU A 94 8.69 6.60 8.45
C LEU A 94 7.68 5.83 9.30
N ALA A 95 6.96 6.52 10.19
CA ALA A 95 5.93 5.89 11.04
C ALA A 95 4.82 5.21 10.22
N ILE A 96 4.32 5.88 9.16
CA ILE A 96 3.25 5.34 8.30
C ILE A 96 3.74 4.10 7.54
N VAL A 97 4.91 4.18 6.90
CA VAL A 97 5.48 3.08 6.12
C VAL A 97 5.83 1.89 7.02
N SER A 98 6.45 2.13 8.18
CA SER A 98 6.78 1.07 9.14
C SER A 98 5.54 0.39 9.71
N SER A 99 4.51 1.15 10.12
CA SER A 99 3.25 0.58 10.60
C SER A 99 2.49 -0.17 9.50
N ALA A 100 2.57 0.29 8.25
CA ALA A 100 1.99 -0.41 7.10
C ALA A 100 2.66 -1.77 6.88
N GLN A 101 3.98 -1.88 7.05
CA GLN A 101 4.67 -3.17 6.95
C GLN A 101 4.24 -4.16 8.05
N ILE A 102 4.00 -3.67 9.27
CA ILE A 102 3.44 -4.48 10.35
C ILE A 102 2.03 -4.94 9.97
N TRP A 103 1.18 -4.03 9.49
CA TRP A 103 -0.19 -4.37 9.09
C TRP A 103 -0.24 -5.38 7.94
N LEU A 104 0.59 -5.21 6.91
CA LEU A 104 0.72 -6.14 5.77
C LEU A 104 1.20 -7.53 6.21
N GLN A 105 2.00 -7.61 7.27
CA GLN A 105 2.36 -8.90 7.85
C GLN A 105 1.22 -9.51 8.68
N TYR A 106 0.44 -8.66 9.36
CA TYR A 106 -0.63 -9.08 10.25
C TYR A 106 -1.88 -9.58 9.50
N VAL A 107 -2.20 -8.99 8.35
CA VAL A 107 -3.38 -9.32 7.55
C VAL A 107 -2.97 -10.02 6.25
N PRO A 108 -3.13 -11.36 6.15
CA PRO A 108 -2.94 -12.06 4.89
C PRO A 108 -3.92 -11.56 3.82
N THR A 109 -3.45 -11.47 2.59
CA THR A 109 -4.24 -11.02 1.43
C THR A 109 -5.54 -11.80 1.26
N GLU A 110 -5.50 -13.12 1.42
CA GLU A 110 -6.69 -13.98 1.33
C GLU A 110 -7.77 -13.60 2.35
N ASN A 111 -7.37 -13.31 3.59
CA ASN A 111 -8.31 -12.92 4.65
C ASN A 111 -8.91 -11.55 4.36
N PHE A 112 -8.13 -10.62 3.79
CA PHE A 112 -8.63 -9.32 3.36
C PHE A 112 -9.65 -9.45 2.22
N ILE A 113 -9.39 -10.30 1.22
CA ILE A 113 -10.34 -10.59 0.14
C ILE A 113 -11.63 -11.20 0.69
N ARG A 114 -11.53 -12.16 1.60
CA ARG A 114 -12.71 -12.76 2.26
C ARG A 114 -13.52 -11.71 3.03
N ALA A 115 -12.85 -10.78 3.72
CA ALA A 115 -13.51 -9.65 4.38
C ALA A 115 -14.22 -8.72 3.39
N LEU A 116 -13.63 -8.43 2.22
CA LEU A 116 -14.27 -7.65 1.16
C LEU A 116 -15.57 -8.30 0.67
N PHE A 117 -15.56 -9.60 0.41
CA PHE A 117 -16.77 -10.32 -0.01
C PHE A 117 -17.81 -10.50 1.10
N ALA A 118 -17.39 -10.57 2.37
CA ALA A 118 -18.29 -10.67 3.52
C ALA A 118 -18.87 -9.30 3.95
N SER A 119 -18.35 -8.21 3.38
CA SER A 119 -18.78 -6.85 3.70
C SER A 119 -20.13 -6.50 3.08
N ARG A 120 -20.66 -5.31 3.43
CA ARG A 120 -21.88 -4.77 2.83
C ARG A 120 -21.65 -4.16 1.43
N LEU A 121 -20.44 -4.22 0.89
CA LEU A 121 -20.11 -3.70 -0.43
C LEU A 121 -20.83 -4.51 -1.52
N PRO A 122 -21.23 -3.88 -2.64
CA PRO A 122 -21.75 -4.61 -3.78
C PRO A 122 -20.73 -5.67 -4.26
N PRO A 123 -21.18 -6.89 -4.63
CA PRO A 123 -20.26 -7.98 -5.02
C PRO A 123 -19.32 -7.60 -6.17
N SER A 124 -19.79 -6.77 -7.12
CA SER A 124 -18.97 -6.24 -8.21
C SER A 124 -17.81 -5.38 -7.73
N PHE A 125 -18.02 -4.58 -6.68
CA PHE A 125 -16.98 -3.72 -6.13
C PHE A 125 -15.95 -4.54 -5.33
N SER A 126 -16.42 -5.50 -4.52
CA SER A 126 -15.53 -6.44 -3.84
C SER A 126 -14.72 -7.27 -4.83
N TYR A 127 -15.30 -7.68 -5.97
CA TYR A 127 -14.60 -8.36 -7.05
C TYR A 127 -13.56 -7.48 -7.74
N LEU A 128 -13.89 -6.21 -8.01
CA LEU A 128 -12.95 -5.26 -8.61
C LEU A 128 -11.71 -5.03 -7.73
N LEU A 129 -11.91 -4.88 -6.43
CA LEU A 129 -10.80 -4.69 -5.48
C LEU A 129 -9.98 -5.97 -5.26
N SER A 130 -10.63 -7.13 -5.29
CA SER A 130 -9.94 -8.42 -5.06
C SER A 130 -9.32 -9.01 -6.32
N GLY A 131 -9.77 -8.62 -7.52
CA GLY A 131 -9.35 -9.18 -8.79
C GLY A 131 -7.83 -9.26 -8.97
N PRO A 132 -7.08 -8.14 -8.89
CA PRO A 132 -5.63 -8.18 -9.03
C PRO A 132 -4.93 -9.10 -8.02
N LEU A 133 -5.46 -9.16 -6.80
CA LEU A 133 -4.90 -9.97 -5.71
C LEU A 133 -5.20 -11.47 -5.89
N LEU A 134 -6.36 -11.81 -6.45
CA LEU A 134 -6.76 -13.19 -6.74
C LEU A 134 -5.95 -13.80 -7.88
N PHE A 135 -5.51 -12.98 -8.84
CA PHE A 135 -4.91 -13.46 -10.09
C PHE A 135 -3.41 -13.19 -10.17
N ILE A 136 -2.78 -12.72 -9.09
CA ILE A 136 -1.37 -12.32 -9.11
C ILE A 136 -0.45 -13.46 -9.56
N GLU A 137 -0.66 -14.68 -9.05
CA GLU A 137 0.11 -15.87 -9.44
C GLU A 137 -0.09 -16.24 -10.92
N GLN A 138 -1.31 -16.10 -11.43
CA GLN A 138 -1.62 -16.36 -12.84
C GLN A 138 -0.93 -15.33 -13.74
N LEU A 139 -1.02 -14.04 -13.38
CA LEU A 139 -0.37 -12.95 -14.12
C LEU A 139 1.15 -13.13 -14.14
N GLN A 140 1.76 -13.58 -13.04
CA GLN A 140 3.19 -13.87 -12.98
C GLN A 140 3.58 -15.01 -13.93
N ARG A 141 2.79 -16.09 -13.99
CA ARG A 141 3.03 -17.20 -14.93
C ARG A 141 2.87 -16.78 -16.39
N GLN A 142 1.83 -16.01 -16.70
CA GLN A 142 1.62 -15.46 -18.04
C GLN A 142 2.78 -14.54 -18.43
N LEU A 143 3.18 -13.64 -17.53
CA LEU A 143 4.31 -12.75 -17.74
C LEU A 143 5.61 -13.52 -18.00
N ALA A 144 5.89 -14.58 -17.23
CA ALA A 144 7.07 -15.43 -17.42
C ALA A 144 7.06 -16.11 -18.80
N SER A 145 5.92 -16.72 -19.18
CA SER A 145 5.77 -17.38 -20.49
C SER A 145 5.90 -16.40 -21.66
N ILE A 146 5.31 -15.20 -21.56
CA ILE A 146 5.45 -14.16 -22.58
C ILE A 146 6.91 -13.70 -22.65
N LYS A 147 7.58 -13.51 -21.51
CA LYS A 147 8.99 -13.14 -21.47
C LYS A 147 9.85 -14.16 -22.21
N GLU A 148 9.68 -15.45 -21.93
CA GLU A 148 10.41 -16.55 -22.59
C GLU A 148 10.15 -16.58 -24.10
N ALA A 149 8.89 -16.43 -24.52
CA ALA A 149 8.53 -16.40 -25.94
C ALA A 149 9.14 -15.21 -26.69
N GLN A 150 9.18 -14.03 -26.06
CA GLN A 150 9.78 -12.83 -26.67
C GLN A 150 11.32 -12.93 -26.71
N LEU A 151 11.94 -13.55 -25.71
CA LEU A 151 13.38 -13.87 -25.75
C LEU A 151 13.71 -14.81 -26.91
N ALA A 152 12.90 -15.85 -27.14
CA ALA A 152 13.07 -16.75 -28.30
C ALA A 152 12.90 -16.05 -29.65
N ARG A 153 12.14 -14.95 -29.71
CA ARG A 153 11.98 -14.09 -30.89
C ARG A 153 13.11 -13.07 -31.06
N GLY A 154 14.12 -13.08 -30.19
CA GLY A 154 15.27 -12.18 -30.24
C GLY A 154 15.01 -10.79 -29.65
N VAL A 155 13.92 -10.59 -28.90
CA VAL A 155 13.67 -9.31 -28.22
C VAL A 155 14.66 -9.19 -27.04
N PRO A 156 15.43 -8.10 -26.92
CA PRO A 156 16.50 -7.96 -25.93
C PRO A 156 15.97 -7.63 -24.52
N LEU A 157 15.20 -8.54 -23.93
CA LEU A 157 14.62 -8.39 -22.59
C LEU A 157 15.62 -8.64 -21.45
N ASP A 158 16.78 -9.21 -21.74
CA ASP A 158 17.85 -9.45 -20.77
C ASP A 158 19.05 -8.50 -20.93
N GLY A 159 18.94 -7.50 -21.81
CA GLY A 159 19.98 -6.50 -22.09
C GLY A 159 20.10 -5.35 -21.08
N HIS A 160 20.65 -4.22 -21.53
CA HIS A 160 20.80 -3.01 -20.72
C HIS A 160 19.45 -2.42 -20.29
N ILE A 161 19.44 -1.62 -19.21
CA ILE A 161 18.20 -1.01 -18.66
C ILE A 161 17.40 -0.27 -19.74
N TRP A 162 18.07 0.50 -20.60
CA TRP A 162 17.42 1.19 -21.72
C TRP A 162 16.76 0.24 -22.73
N GLN A 163 17.46 -0.85 -23.09
CA GLN A 163 16.91 -1.86 -24.00
C GLN A 163 15.70 -2.57 -23.38
N LYS A 164 15.75 -2.86 -22.08
CA LYS A 164 14.63 -3.43 -21.33
C LYS A 164 13.42 -2.50 -21.34
N LEU A 165 13.62 -1.21 -21.06
CA LEU A 165 12.54 -0.22 -21.07
C LEU A 165 11.88 -0.08 -22.45
N VAL A 166 12.69 0.03 -23.50
CA VAL A 166 12.18 0.15 -24.89
C VAL A 166 11.45 -1.12 -25.34
N SER A 167 11.84 -2.29 -24.84
CA SER A 167 11.21 -3.58 -25.18
C SER A 167 10.03 -3.97 -24.28
N LEU A 168 9.73 -3.20 -23.22
CA LEU A 168 8.57 -3.45 -22.35
C LEU A 168 7.24 -3.61 -23.10
N PRO A 169 6.91 -2.81 -24.14
CA PRO A 169 5.67 -2.99 -24.89
C PRO A 169 5.52 -4.38 -25.49
N ALA A 170 6.61 -5.05 -25.89
CA ALA A 170 6.58 -6.39 -26.45
C ALA A 170 6.07 -7.46 -25.46
N VAL A 171 6.16 -7.18 -24.15
CA VAL A 171 5.67 -8.05 -23.07
C VAL A 171 4.33 -7.55 -22.52
N LEU A 172 4.18 -6.23 -22.34
CA LEU A 172 2.98 -5.64 -21.76
C LEU A 172 1.76 -5.75 -22.70
N LEU A 173 1.93 -5.52 -24.01
CA LEU A 173 0.82 -5.59 -24.96
C LEU A 173 0.19 -6.99 -24.99
N PRO A 174 0.95 -8.10 -25.17
CA PRO A 174 0.39 -9.44 -25.10
C PRO A 174 -0.25 -9.77 -23.75
N LEU A 175 0.33 -9.30 -22.65
CA LEU A 175 -0.23 -9.55 -21.31
C LEU A 175 -1.57 -8.84 -21.15
N VAL A 176 -1.68 -7.58 -21.56
CA VAL A 176 -2.94 -6.82 -21.48
C VAL A 176 -4.00 -7.44 -22.38
N THR A 177 -3.68 -7.81 -23.61
CA THR A 177 -4.67 -8.43 -24.51
C THR A 177 -5.14 -9.79 -24.00
N GLN A 178 -4.22 -10.63 -23.50
CA GLN A 178 -4.58 -11.93 -22.92
C GLN A 178 -5.44 -11.78 -21.66
N THR A 179 -5.08 -10.84 -20.78
CA THR A 179 -5.84 -10.59 -19.55
C THR A 179 -7.22 -10.01 -19.82
N LEU A 180 -7.38 -9.14 -20.83
CA LEU A 180 -8.68 -8.65 -21.25
C LEU A 180 -9.58 -9.77 -21.79
N ASN A 181 -9.02 -10.69 -22.58
CA ASN A 181 -9.74 -11.85 -23.08
C ASN A 181 -10.18 -12.78 -21.92
N ASP A 182 -9.26 -13.08 -21.00
CA ASP A 182 -9.55 -13.88 -19.80
C ASP A 182 -10.65 -13.22 -18.93
N LEU A 183 -10.60 -11.89 -18.78
CA LEU A 183 -11.60 -11.12 -18.05
C LEU A 183 -12.97 -11.15 -18.75
N ALA A 184 -13.03 -11.07 -20.07
CA ALA A 184 -14.28 -11.16 -20.82
C ALA A 184 -14.96 -12.53 -20.63
N ILE A 185 -14.19 -13.62 -20.75
CA ILE A 185 -14.69 -14.99 -20.55
C ILE A 185 -15.18 -15.17 -19.10
N ARG A 186 -14.41 -14.72 -18.11
CA ARG A 186 -14.80 -14.79 -16.70
C ARG A 186 -16.02 -13.92 -16.38
N GLY A 187 -16.11 -12.74 -16.98
CA GLY A 187 -17.27 -11.86 -16.85
C GLY A 187 -18.54 -12.55 -17.32
N ALA A 188 -18.51 -13.17 -18.50
CA ALA A 188 -19.63 -13.96 -19.02
C ALA A 188 -19.98 -15.14 -18.09
N ALA A 189 -18.99 -15.87 -17.58
CA ALA A 189 -19.22 -16.97 -16.65
C ALA A 189 -19.84 -16.50 -15.31
N LEU A 190 -19.44 -15.32 -14.82
CA LEU A 190 -20.04 -14.71 -13.63
C LEU A 190 -21.49 -14.28 -13.89
N ASP A 191 -21.79 -13.77 -15.08
CA ASP A 191 -23.15 -13.41 -15.48
C ASP A 191 -24.06 -14.63 -15.62
N MET A 192 -23.57 -15.73 -16.19
CA MET A 192 -24.29 -17.01 -16.23
C MET A 192 -24.62 -17.52 -14.82
N ARG A 193 -23.76 -17.22 -13.83
CA ARG A 193 -24.00 -17.54 -12.41
C ARG A 193 -24.77 -16.46 -11.65
N SER A 194 -25.37 -15.51 -12.38
CA SER A 194 -26.13 -14.38 -11.83
C SER A 194 -25.34 -13.63 -10.76
N PHE A 195 -24.04 -13.40 -10.98
CA PHE A 195 -23.14 -12.94 -9.93
C PHE A 195 -23.56 -11.61 -9.30
N ARG A 196 -24.12 -10.74 -10.13
CA ARG A 196 -24.52 -9.36 -9.82
C ARG A 196 -25.96 -9.22 -9.33
N LEU A 197 -26.77 -10.29 -9.42
CA LEU A 197 -28.21 -10.23 -9.14
C LEU A 197 -28.51 -10.08 -7.64
N ILE A 198 -27.70 -10.72 -6.77
CA ILE A 198 -27.91 -10.70 -5.33
C ILE A 198 -27.01 -9.64 -4.69
N ARG A 199 -27.62 -8.69 -3.96
CA ARG A 199 -26.91 -7.57 -3.31
C ARG A 199 -25.92 -8.01 -2.23
N GLN A 200 -26.24 -9.05 -1.47
CA GLN A 200 -25.37 -9.61 -0.43
C GLN A 200 -25.36 -11.13 -0.52
N ARG A 201 -24.18 -11.69 -0.76
CA ARG A 201 -24.00 -13.14 -0.88
C ARG A 201 -23.50 -13.73 0.43
N THR A 202 -23.95 -14.93 0.74
CA THR A 202 -23.41 -15.71 1.85
C THR A 202 -21.98 -16.12 1.55
N THR A 203 -21.03 -15.66 2.35
CA THR A 203 -19.63 -16.08 2.26
C THR A 203 -19.38 -17.28 3.16
N LEU A 204 -18.92 -18.39 2.58
CA LEU A 204 -18.73 -19.65 3.32
C LEU A 204 -17.69 -19.53 4.44
N ASN A 205 -16.61 -18.77 4.21
CA ASN A 205 -15.52 -18.58 5.15
C ASN A 205 -15.36 -17.10 5.51
N ALA A 206 -16.43 -16.50 6.03
CA ALA A 206 -16.41 -15.12 6.52
C ALA A 206 -15.47 -14.98 7.73
N PRO A 207 -14.57 -13.98 7.77
CA PRO A 207 -13.83 -13.65 8.98
C PRO A 207 -14.81 -13.30 10.10
N LYS A 208 -14.63 -13.87 11.29
CA LYS A 208 -15.48 -13.57 12.44
C LYS A 208 -15.34 -12.09 12.81
N ASP A 209 -16.44 -11.37 12.77
CA ASP A 209 -16.54 -9.99 13.27
C ASP A 209 -17.26 -10.00 14.62
N SER A 210 -16.62 -9.44 15.64
CA SER A 210 -17.18 -9.37 17.00
C SER A 210 -17.82 -8.02 17.20
N TYR A 211 -18.87 -7.96 18.03
CA TYR A 211 -19.53 -6.70 18.40
C TYR A 211 -18.53 -5.65 18.92
N LEU A 212 -17.55 -6.08 19.74
CA LEU A 212 -16.48 -5.21 20.23
C LEU A 212 -15.64 -4.62 19.09
N GLN A 213 -15.30 -5.41 18.09
CA GLN A 213 -14.49 -4.95 16.94
C GLN A 213 -15.25 -3.97 16.05
N THR A 214 -16.57 -4.13 15.97
CA THR A 214 -17.44 -3.18 15.28
C THR A 214 -17.51 -1.86 16.03
N ILE A 215 -17.69 -1.88 17.37
CA ILE A 215 -17.63 -0.67 18.19
C ILE A 215 -16.28 0.03 18.02
N THR A 216 -15.16 -0.70 18.17
CA THR A 216 -13.81 -0.14 18.01
C THR A 216 -13.64 0.55 16.66
N ARG A 217 -14.14 -0.05 15.57
CA ARG A 217 -14.05 0.53 14.23
C ARG A 217 -14.80 1.85 14.13
N TYR A 218 -16.03 1.92 14.62
CA TYR A 218 -16.81 3.16 14.58
C TYR A 218 -16.27 4.22 15.55
N SER A 219 -15.79 3.83 16.73
CA SER A 219 -15.18 4.76 17.67
C SER A 219 -13.90 5.39 17.10
N LEU A 220 -13.06 4.61 16.42
CA LEU A 220 -11.85 5.13 15.75
C LEU A 220 -12.19 6.12 14.64
N LEU A 221 -13.24 5.88 13.85
CA LEU A 221 -13.68 6.82 12.82
C LEU A 221 -14.17 8.15 13.43
N ILE A 222 -14.92 8.08 14.53
CA ILE A 222 -15.35 9.29 15.26
C ILE A 222 -14.14 10.03 15.82
N ILE A 223 -13.18 9.33 16.42
CA ILE A 223 -11.94 9.93 16.93
C ILE A 223 -11.16 10.62 15.81
N MET A 224 -11.02 10.00 14.63
CA MET A 224 -10.38 10.66 13.48
C MET A 224 -11.09 11.95 13.08
N LEU A 225 -12.43 11.96 13.03
CA LEU A 225 -13.20 13.16 12.71
C LEU A 225 -13.01 14.26 13.75
N VAL A 226 -12.96 13.90 15.03
CA VAL A 226 -12.72 14.84 16.14
C VAL A 226 -11.30 15.40 16.07
N GLU A 227 -10.28 14.55 15.90
CA GLU A 227 -8.87 14.97 15.75
C GLU A 227 -8.71 15.93 14.56
N GLY A 228 -9.33 15.62 13.42
CA GLY A 228 -9.31 16.47 12.24
C GLY A 228 -10.06 17.78 12.45
N GLY A 229 -11.24 17.73 13.05
CA GLY A 229 -12.07 18.90 13.32
C GLY A 229 -11.42 19.88 14.30
N ILE A 230 -10.82 19.38 15.39
CA ILE A 230 -10.11 20.21 16.38
C ILE A 230 -8.97 20.96 15.70
N ARG A 231 -8.21 20.31 14.81
CA ARG A 231 -7.06 20.93 14.16
C ARG A 231 -7.41 21.84 12.99
N TRP A 232 -8.59 21.69 12.42
CA TRP A 232 -9.04 22.62 11.37
C TRP A 232 -9.64 23.91 11.96
N TRP A 233 -10.18 23.82 13.19
CA TRP A 233 -10.76 24.96 13.90
C TRP A 233 -9.70 25.85 14.60
N TRP A 234 -8.53 25.29 14.93
CA TRP A 234 -7.40 26.00 15.54
C TRP A 234 -6.28 26.23 14.54
#